data_AF-A0A6P5RK95-F1
#
_entry.id   AF-A0A6P5RK95-F1
#
_cell.length_a   1.000
_cell.length_b   1.000
_cell.length_c   1.000
_cell.angle_alpha   90.00
_cell.angle_beta   90.00
_cell.angle_gamma   90.00
#
_symmetry.space_group_name_H-M   'P 1'
#
loop_
_entity.id
_entity.type
_entity.pdbx_description
1 polymer ?
#
loop_
_entity_poly.entity_id
_entity_poly.type
_entity_poly.pdbx_seq_one_letter_code
_entity_poly.pdbx_strand_id
1 'polypeptide(L)'
;MNGQPWKAGKFAYSLRCSLWSEHLGLHAGEINQISDPVSDTTYKDLWLATAKENSIIYQDVFSCIPNDSIHSRAALRQCMAHQKEKLGHTTIDLGIAPEKIQSCENGEVKETDPMEKLKHVRGHLVSFPLEFMQQEDLRPVFNESEFYTSPQVFR
;
A
#
# COMPACT_ATOMS: atom_id res chain seq x y z
N MET A 1 -24.36 -12.42 -6.79
CA MET A 1 -23.84 -12.15 -5.44
C MET A 1 -23.48 -13.48 -4.83
N ASN A 2 -22.18 -13.74 -4.72
CA ASN A 2 -21.59 -15.06 -4.52
C ASN A 2 -22.06 -16.11 -5.54
N GLY A 3 -22.08 -15.76 -6.83
CA GLY A 3 -22.49 -16.65 -7.93
C GLY A 3 -24.00 -16.85 -8.08
N GLN A 4 -24.81 -16.34 -7.14
CA GLN A 4 -26.27 -16.44 -7.20
C GLN A 4 -26.93 -15.21 -7.84
N PRO A 5 -28.07 -15.36 -8.54
CA PRO A 5 -28.85 -14.22 -9.03
C PRO A 5 -29.27 -13.30 -7.87
N TRP A 6 -29.20 -11.98 -8.07
CA TRP A 6 -29.57 -11.01 -7.04
C TRP A 6 -30.16 -9.74 -7.66
N LYS A 7 -30.83 -8.94 -6.83
CA LYS A 7 -31.28 -7.60 -7.20
C LYS A 7 -30.48 -6.59 -6.38
N ALA A 8 -29.86 -5.63 -7.04
CA ALA A 8 -29.11 -4.55 -6.40
C ALA A 8 -29.87 -3.21 -6.52
N GLY A 9 -29.73 -2.35 -5.52
CA GLY A 9 -30.15 -0.96 -5.65
C GLY A 9 -29.29 -0.24 -6.70
N LYS A 10 -29.93 0.42 -7.66
CA LYS A 10 -29.26 1.07 -8.81
C LYS A 10 -28.12 2.00 -8.37
N PHE A 11 -28.40 2.89 -7.42
CA PHE A 11 -27.45 3.89 -6.94
C PHE A 11 -26.23 3.26 -6.24
N ALA A 12 -26.46 2.40 -5.24
CA ALA A 12 -25.39 1.75 -4.49
C ALA A 12 -24.51 0.87 -5.39
N TYR A 13 -25.13 0.15 -6.34
CA TYR A 13 -24.41 -0.65 -7.31
C TYR A 13 -23.51 0.20 -8.21
N SER A 14 -24.06 1.24 -8.84
CA SER A 14 -23.28 2.09 -9.75
C SER A 14 -22.16 2.82 -9.02
N LEU A 15 -22.40 3.33 -7.82
CA LEU A 15 -21.40 4.00 -7.01
C LEU A 15 -20.25 3.05 -6.66
N ARG A 16 -20.57 1.85 -6.16
CA ARG A 16 -19.55 0.83 -5.84
C ARG A 16 -18.74 0.44 -7.07
N CYS A 17 -19.39 0.18 -8.21
CA CYS A 17 -18.67 -0.14 -9.45
C CYS A 17 -17.70 0.98 -9.85
N SER A 18 -18.12 2.25 -9.75
CA SER A 18 -17.28 3.40 -10.08
C SER A 18 -16.06 3.48 -9.18
N LEU A 19 -16.25 3.38 -7.86
CA LEU A 19 -15.16 3.41 -6.88
C LEU A 19 -14.18 2.25 -7.09
N TRP A 20 -14.71 1.04 -7.30
CA TRP A 20 -13.87 -0.13 -7.54
C TRP A 20 -13.11 -0.04 -8.85
N SER A 21 -13.73 0.47 -9.92
CA SER A 21 -13.02 0.67 -11.19
C SER A 21 -11.86 1.66 -11.05
N GLU A 22 -12.02 2.72 -10.25
CA GLU A 22 -10.96 3.68 -9.99
C GLU A 22 -9.82 3.05 -9.16
N HIS A 23 -10.16 2.41 -8.02
CA HIS A 23 -9.14 1.83 -7.14
C HIS A 23 -8.39 0.64 -7.74
N LEU A 24 -9.04 -0.15 -8.61
CA LEU A 24 -8.42 -1.27 -9.31
C LEU A 24 -7.80 -0.88 -10.67
N GLY A 25 -8.02 0.36 -11.13
CA GLY A 25 -7.55 0.83 -12.43
C GLY A 25 -8.18 0.08 -13.61
N LEU A 26 -9.47 -0.26 -13.51
CA LEU A 26 -10.20 -0.98 -14.55
C LEU A 26 -10.70 -0.04 -15.64
N HIS A 27 -10.57 -0.47 -16.90
CA HIS A 27 -11.19 0.21 -18.02
C HIS A 27 -12.67 -0.15 -18.15
N ALA A 28 -13.42 0.62 -18.95
CA ALA A 28 -14.87 0.44 -19.12
C ALA A 28 -15.28 -1.00 -19.53
N GLY A 29 -14.44 -1.70 -20.29
CA GLY A 29 -14.68 -3.10 -20.69
C GLY A 29 -14.48 -4.14 -19.59
N GLU A 30 -13.83 -3.77 -18.49
CA GLU A 30 -13.44 -4.68 -17.40
C GLU A 30 -14.39 -4.61 -16.19
N ILE A 31 -15.32 -3.64 -16.16
CA ILE A 31 -16.25 -3.42 -15.03
C ILE A 31 -17.11 -4.65 -14.71
N ASN A 32 -17.35 -5.54 -15.69
CA ASN A 32 -18.10 -6.77 -15.45
C ASN A 32 -17.39 -7.74 -14.49
N GLN A 33 -16.05 -7.67 -14.38
CA GLN A 33 -15.25 -8.50 -13.47
C GLN A 33 -15.54 -8.22 -11.99
N ILE A 34 -16.03 -7.02 -11.68
CA ILE A 34 -16.37 -6.59 -10.32
C ILE A 34 -17.86 -6.62 -10.05
N SER A 35 -18.68 -7.19 -10.94
CA SER A 35 -20.14 -7.21 -10.79
C SER A 35 -20.59 -7.98 -9.54
N ASP A 36 -19.89 -9.06 -9.19
CA ASP A 36 -20.10 -9.84 -7.98
C ASP A 36 -18.99 -9.56 -6.93
N PRO A 37 -19.16 -8.55 -6.05
CA PRO A 37 -18.10 -8.08 -5.15
C PRO A 37 -17.64 -9.07 -4.08
N VAL A 38 -18.38 -10.18 -3.86
CA VAL A 38 -18.10 -11.14 -2.78
C VAL A 38 -17.67 -12.51 -3.30
N SER A 39 -17.59 -12.68 -4.62
CA SER A 39 -17.06 -13.91 -5.20
C SER A 39 -15.56 -14.01 -4.91
N ASP A 40 -15.05 -15.23 -4.75
CA ASP A 40 -13.62 -15.46 -4.52
C ASP A 40 -12.75 -14.88 -5.64
N THR A 41 -13.19 -15.00 -6.90
CA THR A 41 -12.49 -14.43 -8.06
C THR A 41 -12.37 -12.91 -7.98
N THR A 42 -13.44 -12.23 -7.57
CA THR A 42 -13.42 -10.76 -7.46
C THR A 42 -12.69 -10.29 -6.20
N TYR A 43 -12.86 -10.98 -5.07
CA TYR A 43 -12.28 -10.55 -3.79
C TYR A 43 -10.83 -10.99 -3.62
N LYS A 44 -10.51 -12.28 -3.83
CA LYS A 44 -9.16 -12.81 -3.61
C LYS A 44 -8.27 -12.55 -4.82
N ASP A 45 -8.71 -12.97 -5.99
CA ASP A 45 -7.86 -13.03 -7.19
C ASP A 45 -7.73 -11.67 -7.89
N LEU A 46 -8.63 -10.73 -7.62
CA LEU A 46 -8.58 -9.37 -8.14
C LEU A 46 -8.29 -8.36 -7.01
N TRP A 47 -9.19 -8.17 -6.05
CA TRP A 47 -9.04 -7.11 -5.05
C TRP A 47 -7.79 -7.29 -4.17
N LEU A 48 -7.65 -8.42 -3.48
CA LEU A 48 -6.50 -8.67 -2.60
C LEU A 48 -5.20 -8.85 -3.39
N ALA A 49 -5.25 -9.52 -4.55
CA ALA A 49 -4.07 -9.70 -5.40
C ALA A 49 -3.51 -8.35 -5.89
N THR A 50 -4.36 -7.46 -6.41
CA THR A 50 -3.94 -6.12 -6.85
C THR A 50 -3.39 -5.30 -5.69
N ALA A 51 -4.05 -5.32 -4.53
CA ALA A 51 -3.57 -4.63 -3.34
C ALA A 51 -2.16 -5.09 -2.92
N LYS A 52 -1.95 -6.41 -2.90
CA LYS A 52 -0.67 -7.02 -2.52
C LYS A 52 0.43 -6.71 -3.52
N GLU A 53 0.17 -6.87 -4.81
CA GLU A 53 1.14 -6.62 -5.88
C GLU A 53 1.59 -5.15 -5.87
N ASN A 54 0.63 -4.22 -5.82
CA ASN A 54 0.94 -2.79 -5.73
C ASN A 54 1.77 -2.46 -4.48
N SER A 55 1.41 -3.01 -3.31
CA SER A 55 2.18 -2.81 -2.08
C SER A 55 3.64 -3.28 -2.21
N ILE A 56 3.88 -4.43 -2.84
CA ILE A 56 5.24 -4.94 -3.09
C ILE A 56 5.99 -3.99 -4.01
N ILE A 57 5.38 -3.54 -5.11
CA ILE A 57 6.02 -2.62 -6.05
C ILE A 57 6.37 -1.29 -5.37
N TYR A 58 5.45 -0.70 -4.61
CA TYR A 58 5.70 0.55 -3.90
C TYR A 58 6.81 0.39 -2.85
N GLN A 59 6.83 -0.73 -2.12
CA GLN A 59 7.88 -1.03 -1.16
C GLN A 59 9.25 -1.20 -1.83
N ASP A 60 9.32 -1.90 -2.96
CA ASP A 60 10.56 -2.13 -3.68
C ASP A 60 11.12 -0.86 -4.32
N VAL A 61 10.24 -0.02 -4.88
CA VAL A 61 10.64 1.19 -5.60
C VAL A 61 10.95 2.32 -4.63
N PHE A 62 10.07 2.55 -3.65
CA PHE A 62 10.15 3.74 -2.80
C PHE A 62 10.58 3.41 -1.37
N SER A 63 10.47 2.15 -0.94
CA SER A 63 10.65 1.79 0.47
C SER A 63 9.83 2.71 1.39
N CYS A 64 8.59 2.93 0.98
CA CYS A 64 7.66 3.85 1.61
C CYS A 64 7.29 3.41 3.03
N ILE A 65 6.87 4.36 3.85
CA ILE A 65 6.24 4.09 5.15
C ILE A 65 4.77 4.52 5.10
N PRO A 66 3.87 3.88 5.87
CA PRO A 66 4.11 2.71 6.73
C PRO A 66 4.36 1.41 5.93
N ASN A 67 5.04 0.43 6.53
CA ASN A 67 5.22 -0.92 5.97
C ASN A 67 5.45 -1.97 7.07
N ASP A 68 5.21 -3.24 6.75
CA ASP A 68 5.29 -4.36 7.71
C ASP A 68 6.72 -4.81 8.03
N SER A 69 7.75 -4.24 7.39
CA SER A 69 9.15 -4.56 7.72
C SER A 69 9.71 -3.72 8.87
N ILE A 70 8.99 -2.67 9.30
CA ILE A 70 9.43 -1.74 10.34
C ILE A 70 8.55 -1.91 11.58
N HIS A 71 9.03 -2.69 12.55
CA HIS A 71 8.26 -2.98 13.76
C HIS A 71 8.55 -2.06 14.95
N SER A 72 9.59 -1.22 14.90
CA SER A 72 10.00 -0.35 16.02
C SER A 72 10.51 1.02 15.57
N ARG A 73 10.54 2.00 16.49
CA ARG A 73 11.12 3.32 16.28
C ARG A 73 12.61 3.23 15.94
N ALA A 74 13.32 2.25 16.50
CA ALA A 74 14.73 2.01 16.19
C ALA A 74 14.92 1.54 14.74
N ALA A 75 14.13 0.57 14.30
CA ALA A 75 14.14 0.08 12.91
C ALA A 75 13.79 1.21 11.92
N LEU A 76 12.81 2.06 12.28
CA LEU A 76 12.42 3.22 11.46
C LEU A 76 13.60 4.18 11.25
N ARG A 77 14.29 4.57 12.35
CA ARG A 77 15.45 5.46 12.28
C ARG A 77 16.59 4.86 11.45
N GLN A 78 16.84 3.56 11.60
CA GLN A 78 17.87 2.87 10.82
C GLN A 78 17.52 2.85 9.33
N CYS A 79 16.27 2.56 8.98
CA CYS A 79 15.79 2.60 7.59
C CYS A 79 15.96 3.99 6.99
N MET A 80 15.52 5.04 7.70
CA MET A 80 15.67 6.43 7.25
C MET A 80 17.12 6.86 7.08
N ALA A 81 18.01 6.47 8.00
CA ALA A 81 19.44 6.77 7.91
C ALA A 81 20.07 6.10 6.68
N HIS A 82 19.75 4.82 6.45
CA HIS A 82 20.24 4.08 5.29
C HIS A 82 19.76 4.70 3.96
N GLN A 83 18.50 5.11 3.88
CA GLN A 83 17.96 5.78 2.70
C GLN A 83 18.64 7.13 2.45
N LYS A 84 18.82 7.94 3.50
CA LYS A 84 19.48 9.24 3.40
C LYS A 84 20.93 9.12 2.91
N GLU A 85 21.65 8.08 3.35
CA GLU A 85 23.01 7.81 2.87
C GLU A 85 23.01 7.42 1.38
N LYS A 86 22.07 6.56 0.96
CA LYS A 86 22.01 6.05 -0.42
C LYS A 86 21.50 7.08 -1.43
N LEU A 87 20.52 7.90 -1.05
CA LEU A 87 19.78 8.80 -1.95
C LEU A 87 20.02 10.28 -1.70
N GLY A 88 20.68 10.64 -0.61
CA GLY A 88 20.87 12.04 -0.19
C GLY A 88 19.61 12.70 0.40
N HIS A 89 18.46 12.04 0.31
CA HIS A 89 17.18 12.45 0.86
C HIS A 89 16.41 11.20 1.34
N THR A 90 15.36 11.40 2.14
CA THR A 90 14.50 10.30 2.59
C THR A 90 13.29 10.18 1.65
N THR A 91 12.79 8.97 1.41
CA THR A 91 11.66 8.80 0.48
C THR A 91 10.37 9.45 1.00
N ILE A 92 10.29 9.68 2.31
CA ILE A 92 9.19 10.42 2.95
C ILE A 92 9.19 11.91 2.65
N ASP A 93 10.35 12.50 2.31
CA ASP A 93 10.43 13.95 2.06
C ASP A 93 9.89 14.31 0.67
N LEU A 94 10.02 13.43 -0.34
CA LEU A 94 9.79 13.82 -1.73
C LEU A 94 9.14 12.74 -2.62
N GLY A 95 8.92 11.50 -2.14
CA GLY A 95 8.38 10.42 -2.98
C GLY A 95 9.25 10.07 -4.20
N ILE A 96 10.55 10.34 -4.11
CA ILE A 96 11.50 10.15 -5.22
C ILE A 96 11.97 8.70 -5.22
N ALA A 97 11.81 8.04 -6.36
CA ALA A 97 12.39 6.73 -6.61
C ALA A 97 13.91 6.84 -6.79
N PRO A 98 14.71 5.85 -6.34
CA PRO A 98 16.13 5.77 -6.67
C PRO A 98 16.29 5.69 -8.20
N GLU A 99 17.40 6.20 -8.75
CA GLU A 99 17.66 6.06 -10.20
C GLU A 99 17.66 4.60 -10.65
N LYS A 100 18.11 3.71 -9.76
CA LYS A 100 18.23 2.28 -10.03
C LYS A 100 17.96 1.44 -8.78
N ILE A 101 17.21 0.35 -8.95
CA ILE A 101 16.87 -0.60 -7.88
C ILE A 101 17.83 -1.78 -7.96
N GLN A 102 18.49 -2.08 -6.84
CA GLN A 102 19.34 -3.26 -6.70
C GLN A 102 18.53 -4.37 -6.05
N SER A 103 18.29 -5.45 -6.79
CA SER A 103 17.76 -6.71 -6.25
C SER A 103 18.85 -7.77 -6.32
N CYS A 104 19.10 -8.44 -5.20
CA CYS A 104 19.98 -9.61 -5.17
C CYS A 104 19.16 -10.87 -5.44
N GLU A 105 19.22 -11.40 -6.65
CA GLU A 105 18.70 -12.72 -6.98
C GLU A 105 19.89 -13.64 -7.27
N ASN A 106 20.00 -14.77 -6.56
CA ASN A 106 21.02 -15.80 -6.76
C ASN A 106 22.49 -15.35 -6.64
N GLY A 107 22.75 -14.26 -5.88
CA GLY A 107 24.11 -13.74 -5.66
C GLY A 107 24.60 -12.76 -6.75
N GLU A 108 23.81 -12.54 -7.80
CA GLU A 108 24.06 -11.50 -8.80
C GLU A 108 23.25 -10.24 -8.47
N VAL A 109 23.90 -9.09 -8.52
CA VAL A 109 23.24 -7.78 -8.33
C VAL A 109 22.59 -7.41 -9.65
N LYS A 110 21.28 -7.59 -9.75
CA LYS A 110 20.52 -7.14 -10.91
C LYS A 110 20.01 -5.72 -10.66
N GLU A 111 20.43 -4.83 -11.55
CA GLU A 111 20.03 -3.44 -11.53
C GLU A 111 18.81 -3.27 -12.44
N THR A 112 17.68 -2.88 -11.86
CA THR A 112 16.41 -2.72 -12.59
C THR A 112 15.97 -1.27 -12.55
N ASP A 113 15.50 -0.74 -13.67
CA ASP A 113 14.86 0.57 -13.75
C ASP A 113 13.54 0.55 -12.94
N PRO A 114 13.37 1.44 -11.94
CA PRO A 114 12.12 1.58 -11.21
C PRO A 114 10.88 1.67 -12.09
N MET A 115 11.00 2.34 -13.25
CA MET A 115 9.87 2.54 -14.15
C MET A 115 9.34 1.22 -14.71
N GLU A 116 10.19 0.22 -14.91
CA GLU A 116 9.75 -1.12 -15.36
C GLU A 116 8.90 -1.82 -14.29
N LYS A 117 9.21 -1.65 -13.00
CA LYS A 117 8.34 -2.14 -11.91
C LYS A 117 7.04 -1.35 -11.86
N LEU A 118 7.10 -0.02 -11.96
CA LEU A 118 5.92 0.84 -11.86
C LEU A 118 4.88 0.61 -12.96
N LYS A 119 5.29 0.16 -14.15
CA LYS A 119 4.36 -0.23 -15.23
C LYS A 119 3.39 -1.35 -14.84
N HIS A 120 3.73 -2.15 -13.82
CA HIS A 120 2.90 -3.27 -13.36
C HIS A 120 1.84 -2.82 -12.34
N VAL A 121 1.96 -1.61 -11.79
CA VAL A 121 0.96 -1.06 -10.86
C VAL A 121 -0.37 -0.85 -11.59
N ARG A 122 -1.45 -1.34 -10.98
CA ARG A 122 -2.82 -1.10 -11.47
C ARG A 122 -3.67 -0.41 -10.42
N GLY A 123 -4.27 0.72 -10.80
CA GLY A 123 -5.08 1.52 -9.89
C GLY A 123 -4.27 2.06 -8.71
N HIS A 124 -4.92 2.15 -7.55
CA HIS A 124 -4.38 2.79 -6.35
C HIS A 124 -4.53 1.93 -5.09
N LEU A 125 -5.12 0.74 -5.22
CA LEU A 125 -5.34 -0.15 -4.10
C LEU A 125 -4.00 -0.70 -3.59
N VAL A 126 -3.78 -0.63 -2.28
CA VAL A 126 -2.62 -1.20 -1.58
C VAL A 126 -3.10 -1.90 -0.31
N SER A 127 -2.36 -2.92 0.13
CA SER A 127 -2.57 -3.54 1.44
C SER A 127 -2.18 -2.57 2.55
N PHE A 128 -3.07 -2.40 3.53
CA PHE A 128 -2.77 -1.59 4.71
C PHE A 128 -1.83 -2.38 5.63
N PRO A 129 -0.66 -1.82 6.00
CA PRO A 129 0.32 -2.52 6.84
C PRO A 129 -0.15 -2.59 8.29
N LEU A 130 -0.32 -3.80 8.80
CA LEU A 130 -0.84 -4.07 10.16
C LEU A 130 0.27 -4.29 11.19
N GLU A 131 1.49 -4.55 10.74
CA GLU A 131 2.65 -4.87 11.57
C GLU A 131 3.63 -3.69 11.73
N PHE A 132 3.31 -2.55 11.09
CA PHE A 132 4.07 -1.32 11.23
C PHE A 132 4.06 -0.82 12.68
N MET A 133 5.24 -0.63 13.25
CA MET A 133 5.46 -0.18 14.63
C MET A 133 4.75 -1.03 15.71
N GLN A 134 4.44 -2.30 15.42
CA GLN A 134 3.70 -3.16 16.35
C GLN A 134 4.39 -3.41 17.71
N GLN A 135 5.70 -3.15 17.82
CA GLN A 135 6.47 -3.31 19.07
C GLN A 135 6.51 -2.03 19.92
N GLU A 136 5.82 -0.96 19.49
CA GLU A 136 5.85 0.34 20.15
C GLU A 136 4.51 0.68 20.77
N ASP A 137 4.54 1.37 21.91
CA ASP A 137 3.37 2.13 22.35
C ASP A 137 3.33 3.45 21.57
N LEU A 138 2.31 3.57 20.71
CA LEU A 138 2.09 4.73 19.85
C LEU A 138 1.32 5.85 20.55
N ARG A 139 0.87 5.64 21.79
CA ARG A 139 0.27 6.72 22.58
C ARG A 139 1.34 7.78 22.88
N PRO A 140 0.94 9.07 22.96
CA PRO A 140 1.85 10.10 23.40
C PRO A 140 2.47 9.75 24.75
N VAL A 141 3.75 10.07 24.93
CA VAL A 141 4.48 9.85 26.19
C VAL A 141 4.49 11.12 27.06
N PHE A 142 4.74 11.00 28.37
CA PHE A 142 4.56 12.10 29.34
C PHE A 142 5.35 13.39 29.04
N ASN A 143 6.40 13.30 28.23
CA ASN A 143 7.25 14.40 27.80
C ASN A 143 6.83 15.03 26.46
N GLU A 144 5.75 14.55 25.85
CA GLU A 144 5.13 15.10 24.64
C GLU A 144 3.92 15.98 25.03
N SER A 145 3.68 17.07 24.30
CA SER A 145 2.56 17.97 24.60
C SER A 145 1.22 17.27 24.37
N GLU A 146 1.17 16.34 23.41
CA GLU A 146 0.00 15.54 23.06
C GLU A 146 -0.49 14.65 24.20
N PHE A 147 0.38 14.31 25.17
CA PHE A 147 0.00 13.53 26.36
C PHE A 147 -1.00 14.27 27.25
N TYR A 148 -0.94 15.60 27.29
CA TYR A 148 -1.83 16.43 28.10
C TYR A 148 -3.14 16.77 27.39
N THR A 149 -3.27 16.38 26.12
CA THR A 149 -4.48 16.58 25.34
C THR A 149 -5.54 15.57 25.77
N SER A 150 -6.81 15.98 25.80
CA SER A 150 -7.93 15.08 26.08
C SER A 150 -7.88 13.87 25.13
N PRO A 151 -7.99 12.62 25.63
CA PRO A 151 -8.01 11.44 24.78
C PRO A 151 -9.13 11.42 23.73
N GLN A 152 -10.16 12.26 23.90
CA GLN A 152 -11.25 12.40 22.92
C GLN A 152 -10.80 13.09 21.62
N VAL A 153 -9.66 13.78 21.62
CA VAL A 153 -9.12 14.40 20.40
C VAL A 153 -8.64 13.35 19.40
N PHE A 154 -8.28 12.15 19.88
CA PHE A 154 -7.72 11.07 19.06
C PHE A 154 -8.68 9.87 18.88
N ARG A 155 -9.93 9.97 19.32
CA ARG A 155 -10.93 8.89 19.26
C ARG A 155 -12.05 9.16 18.27
#